data_AF-A0A968VSZ9-F1
#
_entry.id   AF-A0A968VSZ9-F1
#
_cell.length_a   1.000
_cell.length_b   1.000
_cell.length_c   1.000
_cell.angle_alpha   90.00
_cell.angle_beta   90.00
_cell.angle_gamma   90.00
#
_symmetry.space_group_name_H-M   'P 1'
#
loop_
_entity.id
_entity.type
_entity.pdbx_description
1 polymer ?
#
loop_
_entity_poly.entity_id
_entity_poly.type
_entity_poly.pdbx_seq_one_letter_code
_entity_poly.pdbx_strand_id
1 'polypeptide(L)'
;MSGWTSILNRIGIQMTQWAQVLDLEHSGNPVRLDVKNLTVVVDREESPITLPRMGAGKNWVGYHLLAHLGLHQHFTQHARPVPRFLFLDQPTQVYYPSDQDTSLNGAIDALQDDDRQAVAAMFKLIFDAVASFDGKFQVIVTDHADLVDERFQSAVIERWRGVHALIPQDWLELEP
;
A
#
# COMPACT_ATOMS: atom_id res chain seq x y z
N MET A 1 -16.81 -15.73 22.05
CA MET A 1 -16.91 -14.52 21.19
C MET A 1 -15.81 -13.47 21.44
N SER A 2 -14.99 -13.54 22.49
CA SER A 2 -14.02 -12.48 22.86
C SER A 2 -12.70 -12.44 22.05
N GLY A 3 -12.21 -13.60 21.58
CA GLY A 3 -10.89 -13.66 20.90
C GLY A 3 -10.84 -12.91 19.57
N TRP A 4 -11.92 -12.98 18.79
CA TRP A 4 -12.03 -12.30 17.49
C TRP A 4 -11.95 -10.77 17.63
N THR A 5 -12.70 -10.21 18.57
CA THR A 5 -12.68 -8.77 18.87
C THR A 5 -11.29 -8.31 19.32
N SER A 6 -10.60 -9.11 20.13
CA SER A 6 -9.23 -8.80 20.55
C SER A 6 -8.26 -8.75 19.37
N ILE A 7 -8.36 -9.68 18.42
CA ILE A 7 -7.53 -9.69 17.20
C ILE A 7 -7.78 -8.42 16.38
N LEU A 8 -9.05 -8.10 16.10
CA LEU A 8 -9.41 -6.92 15.31
C LEU A 8 -8.94 -5.62 15.98
N ASN A 9 -9.06 -5.51 17.30
CA ASN A 9 -8.60 -4.34 18.03
C ASN A 9 -7.07 -4.18 17.93
N ARG A 10 -6.31 -5.29 18.00
CA ARG A 10 -4.85 -5.23 17.83
C ARG A 10 -4.43 -4.82 16.42
N ILE A 11 -5.13 -5.33 15.40
CA ILE A 11 -4.94 -4.89 14.01
C ILE A 11 -5.27 -3.40 13.88
N GLY A 12 -6.38 -2.95 14.49
CA GLY A 12 -6.79 -1.54 14.47
C GLY A 12 -5.78 -0.60 15.14
N ILE A 13 -5.18 -1.00 16.25
CA ILE A 13 -4.08 -0.23 16.89
C ILE A 13 -2.92 -0.04 15.91
N GLN A 14 -2.50 -1.11 15.23
CA GLN A 14 -1.41 -1.05 14.26
C GLN A 14 -1.76 -0.17 13.06
N MET A 15 -2.98 -0.32 12.52
CA MET A 15 -3.47 0.51 11.41
C MET A 15 -3.54 1.98 11.81
N THR A 16 -3.93 2.30 13.05
CA THR A 16 -3.97 3.69 13.54
C THR A 16 -2.57 4.31 13.56
N GLN A 17 -1.57 3.57 14.04
CA GLN A 17 -0.19 4.02 14.04
C GLN A 17 0.34 4.27 12.63
N TRP A 18 0.09 3.33 11.71
CA TRP A 18 0.54 3.50 10.33
C TRP A 18 -0.21 4.58 9.56
N ALA A 19 -1.48 4.85 9.88
CA ALA A 19 -2.22 5.96 9.30
C ALA A 19 -1.55 7.30 9.63
N GLN A 20 -1.00 7.44 10.84
CA GLN A 20 -0.24 8.63 11.25
C GLN A 20 1.11 8.71 10.53
N VAL A 21 1.78 7.57 10.32
CA VAL A 21 3.06 7.51 9.56
C VAL A 21 2.88 7.97 8.12
N LEU A 22 1.74 7.66 7.50
CA LEU A 22 1.42 8.07 6.13
C LEU A 22 0.71 9.44 6.05
N ASP A 23 0.50 10.11 7.18
CA ASP A 23 -0.27 11.35 7.28
C ASP A 23 -1.63 11.29 6.55
N LEU A 24 -2.35 10.17 6.73
CA LEU A 24 -3.67 9.99 6.09
C LEU A 24 -4.70 10.93 6.71
N GLU A 25 -5.71 11.31 5.93
CA GLU A 25 -6.85 12.06 6.43
C GLU A 25 -7.52 11.27 7.56
N HIS A 26 -7.82 11.97 8.66
CA HIS A 26 -8.38 11.42 9.89
C HIS A 26 -7.47 10.46 10.70
N SER A 27 -6.17 10.35 10.38
CA SER A 27 -5.18 9.51 11.09
C SER A 27 -5.04 9.79 12.60
N GLY A 28 -5.52 10.94 13.08
CA GLY A 28 -5.62 11.26 14.51
C GLY A 28 -6.67 10.45 15.28
N ASN A 29 -7.46 9.61 14.61
CA ASN A 29 -8.56 8.84 15.21
C ASN A 29 -8.32 7.33 15.08
N PRO A 30 -8.91 6.50 15.97
CA PRO A 30 -8.83 5.04 15.87
C PRO A 30 -9.33 4.51 14.52
N VAL A 31 -8.51 3.66 13.92
CA VAL A 31 -8.82 2.93 12.68
C VAL A 31 -9.21 1.50 13.02
N ARG A 32 -10.29 0.98 12.43
CA ARG A 32 -10.70 -0.42 12.57
C ARG A 32 -11.18 -1.03 11.27
N LEU A 33 -11.19 -2.36 11.25
CA LEU A 33 -11.83 -3.16 10.21
C LEU A 33 -13.27 -3.47 10.61
N ASP A 34 -14.22 -3.01 9.81
CA ASP A 34 -15.60 -3.47 9.87
C ASP A 34 -15.72 -4.74 9.01
N VAL A 35 -15.61 -5.88 9.67
CA VAL A 35 -15.68 -7.19 9.02
C VAL A 35 -17.06 -7.48 8.45
N LYS A 36 -18.12 -6.90 9.02
CA LYS A 36 -19.49 -7.12 8.53
C LYS A 36 -19.68 -6.47 7.17
N ASN A 37 -19.16 -5.25 7.02
CA ASN A 37 -19.28 -4.47 5.78
C ASN A 37 -18.04 -4.55 4.89
N LEU A 38 -17.03 -5.33 5.30
CA LEU A 38 -15.74 -5.51 4.62
C LEU A 38 -15.08 -4.18 4.24
N THR A 39 -15.04 -3.25 5.19
CA THR A 39 -14.49 -1.90 4.96
C THR A 39 -13.65 -1.40 6.13
N VAL A 40 -12.84 -0.38 5.86
CA VAL A 40 -12.11 0.36 6.90
C VAL A 40 -13.02 1.47 7.44
N VAL A 41 -12.98 1.65 8.74
CA VAL A 41 -13.71 2.70 9.44
C VAL A 41 -12.74 3.46 10.34
N VAL A 42 -12.86 4.78 10.34
CA VAL A 42 -12.22 5.66 11.30
C VAL A 42 -13.27 6.11 12.30
N ASP A 43 -13.10 5.75 13.57
CA ASP A 43 -14.03 6.08 14.64
C ASP A 43 -13.69 7.46 15.24
N ARG A 44 -14.48 8.48 14.91
CA ARG A 44 -14.40 9.81 15.55
C ARG A 44 -15.34 9.87 16.76
N GLU A 45 -15.17 10.87 17.60
CA GLU A 45 -15.99 11.09 18.80
C GLU A 45 -17.50 11.13 18.50
N GLU A 46 -17.91 11.89 17.48
CA GLU A 46 -19.34 12.07 17.17
C GLU A 46 -19.89 11.02 16.20
N SER A 47 -19.11 10.64 15.19
CA SER A 47 -19.56 9.69 14.17
C SER A 47 -18.41 9.02 13.42
N PRO A 48 -18.51 7.70 13.17
CA PRO A 48 -17.53 7.00 12.35
C PRO A 48 -17.60 7.45 10.89
N ILE A 49 -16.44 7.46 10.23
CA ILE A 49 -16.31 7.64 8.78
C ILE A 49 -15.94 6.31 8.17
N THR A 50 -16.73 5.84 7.20
CA THR A 50 -16.40 4.66 6.39
C THR A 50 -15.49 5.07 5.24
N LEU A 51 -14.66 4.14 4.76
CA LEU A 51 -13.70 4.40 3.68
C LEU A 51 -14.27 5.18 2.46
N PRO A 52 -15.48 4.87 1.93
CA PRO A 52 -16.06 5.62 0.81
C PRO A 52 -16.37 7.09 1.09
N ARG A 53 -16.37 7.49 2.37
CA ARG A 53 -16.61 8.86 2.83
C ARG A 53 -15.31 9.60 3.22
N MET A 54 -14.18 8.90 3.31
CA MET A 54 -12.86 9.52 3.45
C MET A 54 -12.51 10.11 2.09
N GLY A 55 -12.20 11.41 2.01
CA GLY A 55 -12.00 12.08 0.73
C GLY A 55 -10.72 11.62 0.03
N ALA A 56 -10.70 11.67 -1.30
CA ALA A 56 -9.53 11.43 -2.18
C ALA A 56 -9.03 9.97 -2.32
N GLY A 57 -8.62 9.63 -3.56
CA GLY A 57 -8.08 8.31 -3.90
C GLY A 57 -6.79 7.95 -3.14
N LYS A 58 -5.96 8.95 -2.80
CA LYS A 58 -4.75 8.79 -1.99
C LYS A 58 -5.06 8.18 -0.61
N ASN A 59 -6.11 8.66 0.06
CA ASN A 59 -6.54 8.10 1.34
C ASN A 59 -7.06 6.66 1.18
N TRP A 60 -7.79 6.38 0.12
CA TRP A 60 -8.30 5.03 -0.13
C TRP A 60 -7.18 4.02 -0.27
N VAL A 61 -6.20 4.32 -1.13
CA VAL A 61 -5.01 3.48 -1.31
C VAL A 61 -4.27 3.30 0.02
N GLY A 62 -4.05 4.41 0.74
CA GLY A 62 -3.40 4.39 2.06
C GLY A 62 -4.09 3.41 3.01
N TYR A 63 -5.38 3.60 3.30
CA TYR A 63 -6.11 2.75 4.24
C TYR A 63 -6.25 1.30 3.77
N HIS A 64 -6.35 1.04 2.47
CA HIS A 64 -6.31 -0.32 1.92
C HIS A 64 -4.95 -0.99 2.19
N LEU A 65 -3.85 -0.28 1.96
CA LEU A 65 -2.51 -0.77 2.25
C LEU A 65 -2.38 -1.13 3.74
N LEU A 66 -2.84 -0.27 4.65
CA LEU A 66 -2.78 -0.53 6.09
C LEU A 66 -3.59 -1.78 6.48
N ALA A 67 -4.78 -1.93 5.90
CA ALA A 67 -5.64 -3.09 6.16
C ALA A 67 -4.96 -4.39 5.71
N HIS A 68 -4.39 -4.41 4.50
CA HIS A 68 -3.69 -5.59 3.98
C HIS A 68 -2.45 -5.93 4.83
N LEU A 69 -1.60 -4.95 5.12
CA LEU A 69 -0.41 -5.16 5.96
C LEU A 69 -0.80 -5.65 7.36
N GLY A 70 -1.83 -5.08 7.98
CA GLY A 70 -2.26 -5.42 9.33
C GLY A 70 -2.84 -6.84 9.43
N LEU A 71 -3.64 -7.23 8.43
CA LEU A 71 -4.15 -8.60 8.29
C LEU A 71 -2.99 -9.59 8.09
N HIS A 72 -2.08 -9.32 7.15
CA HIS A 72 -0.94 -10.20 6.90
C HIS A 72 -0.02 -10.30 8.10
N GLN A 73 0.17 -9.23 8.88
CA GLN A 73 0.91 -9.25 10.14
C GLN A 73 0.31 -10.25 11.10
N HIS A 74 -1.00 -10.18 11.32
CA HIS A 74 -1.69 -11.13 12.17
C HIS A 74 -1.55 -12.57 11.63
N PHE A 75 -1.82 -12.79 10.35
CA PHE A 75 -1.77 -14.11 9.73
C PHE A 75 -0.39 -14.75 9.81
N THR A 76 0.66 -13.98 9.55
CA THR A 76 2.04 -14.47 9.56
C THR A 76 2.50 -14.81 10.96
N GLN A 77 2.26 -13.93 11.94
CA GLN A 77 2.64 -14.14 13.34
C GLN A 77 1.95 -15.34 13.97
N HIS A 78 0.73 -15.66 13.53
CA HIS A 78 -0.08 -16.75 14.09
C HIS A 78 -0.09 -18.00 13.20
N ALA A 79 0.79 -18.08 12.19
CA ALA A 79 0.89 -19.19 11.25
C ALA A 79 -0.46 -19.61 10.62
N ARG A 80 -1.29 -18.62 10.25
CA ARG A 80 -2.56 -18.87 9.57
C ARG A 80 -2.30 -19.34 8.12
N PRO A 81 -3.18 -20.17 7.53
CA PRO A 81 -3.00 -20.73 6.18
C PRO A 81 -3.39 -19.71 5.09
N VAL A 82 -2.77 -18.53 5.12
CA VAL A 82 -2.93 -17.47 4.11
C VAL A 82 -1.59 -17.32 3.40
N PRO A 83 -1.56 -17.14 2.06
CA PRO A 83 -0.32 -16.84 1.34
C PRO A 83 0.45 -15.71 2.00
N ARG A 84 1.77 -15.89 2.14
CA ARG A 84 2.64 -14.92 2.82
C ARG A 84 3.27 -13.94 1.85
N PHE A 85 2.48 -13.51 0.87
CA PHE A 85 2.86 -12.43 -0.01
C PHE A 85 1.68 -11.50 -0.27
N LEU A 86 1.97 -10.26 -0.62
CA LEU A 86 1.02 -9.27 -1.11
C LEU A 86 1.54 -8.70 -2.42
N PHE A 87 0.69 -8.68 -3.44
CA PHE A 87 1.00 -8.09 -4.74
C PHE A 87 0.24 -6.78 -4.88
N LEU A 88 0.95 -5.69 -5.19
CA LEU A 88 0.39 -4.36 -5.38
C LEU A 88 0.66 -3.90 -6.81
N ASP A 89 -0.40 -3.58 -7.53
CA ASP A 89 -0.31 -3.08 -8.91
C ASP A 89 -0.57 -1.58 -8.95
N GLN A 90 0.46 -0.84 -9.32
CA GLN A 90 0.52 0.62 -9.44
C GLN A 90 -0.09 1.39 -8.25
N PRO A 91 0.28 1.06 -6.98
CA PRO A 91 -0.29 1.73 -5.82
C PRO A 91 -0.04 3.24 -5.81
N THR A 92 1.02 3.73 -6.44
CA THR A 92 1.34 5.16 -6.41
C THR A 92 0.65 5.98 -7.52
N GLN A 93 -0.09 5.35 -8.43
CA GLN A 93 -0.71 6.04 -9.57
C GLN A 93 -1.57 7.25 -9.15
N VAL A 94 -2.28 7.14 -8.02
CA VAL A 94 -3.14 8.20 -7.48
C VAL A 94 -2.39 9.47 -7.07
N TYR A 95 -1.05 9.43 -7.00
CA TYR A 95 -0.18 10.57 -6.71
C TYR A 95 0.32 11.27 -7.97
N TYR A 96 0.21 10.65 -9.15
CA TYR A 96 0.67 11.25 -10.39
C TYR A 96 -0.43 12.12 -11.04
N PRO A 97 -0.05 13.25 -11.68
CA PRO A 97 -1.00 14.06 -12.45
C PRO A 97 -1.59 13.25 -13.62
N SER A 98 -2.91 13.38 -13.83
CA SER A 98 -3.67 12.64 -14.86
C SER A 98 -3.15 12.83 -16.29
N ASP A 99 -2.49 13.95 -16.58
CA ASP A 99 -2.15 14.36 -17.94
C ASP A 99 -0.70 14.01 -18.34
N GLN A 100 0.07 13.38 -17.44
CA GLN A 100 1.52 13.21 -17.64
C GLN A 100 2.06 11.80 -17.35
N ASP A 101 1.26 10.87 -16.82
CA ASP A 101 1.72 9.52 -16.44
C ASP A 101 2.37 8.76 -17.61
N THR A 102 1.79 8.83 -18.81
CA THR A 102 2.30 8.14 -20.00
C THR A 102 3.57 8.75 -20.60
N SER A 103 3.85 10.04 -20.36
CA SER A 103 5.00 10.74 -20.96
C SER A 103 6.22 10.80 -20.04
N LEU A 104 6.02 10.64 -18.72
CA LEU A 104 7.05 10.85 -17.71
C LEU A 104 7.81 9.59 -17.31
N ASN A 105 7.40 8.40 -17.76
CA ASN A 105 8.03 7.12 -17.39
C ASN A 105 8.28 6.96 -15.87
N GLY A 106 7.38 7.49 -15.05
CA GLY A 106 7.51 7.42 -13.59
C GLY A 106 8.53 8.36 -12.95
N ALA A 107 9.02 9.37 -13.68
CA ALA A 107 9.91 10.38 -13.14
C ALA A 107 9.26 11.08 -11.93
N ILE A 108 9.80 10.80 -10.74
CA ILE A 108 9.38 11.42 -9.48
C ILE A 108 9.61 12.93 -9.51
N ASP A 109 10.50 13.40 -10.38
CA ASP A 109 10.73 14.82 -10.66
C ASP A 109 9.53 15.59 -11.20
N ALA A 110 8.51 14.89 -11.67
CA ALA A 110 7.24 15.49 -12.06
C ALA A 110 6.18 15.52 -10.95
N LEU A 111 6.43 14.88 -9.81
CA LEU A 111 5.52 14.96 -8.65
C LEU A 111 5.70 16.30 -7.94
N GLN A 112 4.59 16.81 -7.40
CA GLN A 112 4.66 17.87 -6.39
C GLN A 112 5.39 17.36 -5.15
N ASP A 113 6.02 18.27 -4.39
CA ASP A 113 6.84 17.89 -3.22
C ASP A 113 6.06 17.05 -2.20
N ASP A 114 4.79 17.40 -1.93
CA ASP A 114 3.93 16.67 -1.00
C ASP A 114 3.63 15.24 -1.51
N ASP A 115 3.42 15.07 -2.81
CA ASP A 115 3.16 13.77 -3.43
C ASP A 115 4.40 12.88 -3.48
N ARG A 116 5.56 13.48 -3.76
CA ARG A 116 6.85 12.81 -3.64
C ARG A 116 7.08 12.30 -2.21
N GLN A 117 6.78 13.14 -1.21
CA GLN A 117 6.91 12.76 0.20
C GLN A 117 5.95 11.62 0.57
N ALA A 118 4.71 11.67 0.11
CA ALA A 118 3.72 10.62 0.37
C ALA A 118 4.13 9.27 -0.26
N VAL A 119 4.64 9.27 -1.49
CA VAL A 119 5.17 8.07 -2.14
C VAL A 119 6.37 7.51 -1.37
N ALA A 120 7.31 8.37 -0.98
CA ALA A 120 8.46 7.94 -0.17
C ALA A 120 8.03 7.35 1.19
N ALA A 121 7.07 7.98 1.86
CA ALA A 121 6.50 7.49 3.12
C ALA A 121 5.81 6.14 2.95
N MET A 122 5.06 5.94 1.85
CA MET A 122 4.42 4.67 1.53
C MET A 122 5.44 3.54 1.39
N PHE A 123 6.48 3.71 0.57
CA PHE A 123 7.50 2.67 0.41
C PHE A 123 8.29 2.44 1.69
N LYS A 124 8.63 3.50 2.43
CA LYS A 124 9.27 3.36 3.74
C LYS A 124 8.42 2.51 4.68
N LEU A 125 7.11 2.77 4.75
CA LEU A 125 6.19 1.97 5.56
C LEU A 125 6.17 0.51 5.11
N ILE A 126 6.06 0.24 3.80
CA ILE A 126 6.05 -1.12 3.26
C ILE A 126 7.32 -1.85 3.69
N PHE A 127 8.48 -1.21 3.53
CA PHE A 127 9.75 -1.82 3.90
C PHE A 127 9.85 -2.08 5.41
N ASP A 128 9.48 -1.11 6.24
CA ASP A 128 9.50 -1.25 7.71
C ASP A 128 8.53 -2.34 8.16
N ALA A 129 7.33 -2.40 7.55
CA ALA A 129 6.36 -3.44 7.78
C ALA A 129 7.00 -4.79 7.44
N VAL A 130 7.45 -5.03 6.20
CA VAL A 130 8.07 -6.30 5.76
C VAL A 130 9.23 -6.73 6.64
N ALA A 131 10.11 -5.81 7.04
CA ALA A 131 11.23 -6.10 7.94
C ALA A 131 10.77 -6.66 9.30
N SER A 132 9.62 -6.21 9.80
CA SER A 132 9.04 -6.69 11.06
C SER A 132 8.50 -8.13 11.02
N PHE A 133 8.43 -8.75 9.83
CA PHE A 133 7.98 -10.14 9.65
C PHE A 133 9.11 -11.18 9.73
N ASP A 134 10.35 -10.78 10.02
CA ASP A 134 11.52 -11.65 10.10
C ASP A 134 11.71 -12.52 8.83
N GLY A 135 11.51 -11.92 7.66
CA GLY A 135 11.63 -12.60 6.36
C GLY A 135 10.52 -13.61 6.04
N LYS A 136 9.42 -13.63 6.82
CA LYS A 136 8.30 -14.56 6.64
C LYS A 136 7.18 -14.01 5.77
N PHE A 137 7.32 -12.81 5.23
CA PHE A 137 6.33 -12.14 4.40
C PHE A 137 7.02 -11.36 3.28
N GLN A 138 6.42 -11.35 2.09
CA GLN A 138 6.93 -10.65 0.92
C GLN A 138 5.90 -9.65 0.41
N VAL A 139 6.34 -8.48 -0.02
CA VAL A 139 5.52 -7.56 -0.81
C VAL A 139 6.16 -7.44 -2.19
N ILE A 140 5.35 -7.61 -3.23
CA ILE A 140 5.74 -7.45 -4.63
C ILE A 140 4.97 -6.25 -5.15
N VAL A 141 5.66 -5.28 -5.75
CA VAL A 141 5.07 -4.05 -6.26
C VAL A 141 5.45 -3.88 -7.72
N THR A 142 4.46 -3.69 -8.58
CA THR A 142 4.65 -3.17 -9.94
C THR A 142 4.25 -1.70 -9.92
N ASP A 143 5.17 -0.81 -10.29
CA ASP A 143 4.91 0.63 -10.20
C ASP A 143 5.82 1.42 -11.16
N HIS A 144 5.47 2.67 -11.41
CA HIS A 144 6.29 3.63 -12.16
C HIS A 144 7.28 4.39 -11.25
N ALA A 145 7.04 4.47 -9.95
CA ALA A 145 7.93 5.13 -8.99
C ALA A 145 9.36 4.58 -9.06
N ASP A 146 10.36 5.49 -9.09
CA ASP A 146 11.80 5.15 -9.14
C ASP A 146 12.60 6.03 -8.15
N LEU A 147 12.38 5.84 -6.84
CA LEU A 147 12.92 6.72 -5.79
C LEU A 147 14.45 6.66 -5.74
N VAL A 148 15.11 7.81 -5.65
CA VAL A 148 16.57 7.92 -5.42
C VAL A 148 16.90 7.67 -3.95
N ASP A 149 16.50 6.49 -3.45
CA ASP A 149 16.73 6.00 -2.09
C ASP A 149 17.39 4.61 -2.18
N GLU A 150 18.43 4.38 -1.36
CA GLU A 150 19.23 3.14 -1.45
C GLU A 150 18.40 1.88 -1.17
N ARG A 151 17.47 1.95 -0.21
CA ARG A 151 16.62 0.82 0.16
C ARG A 151 15.60 0.52 -0.94
N PHE A 152 15.05 1.56 -1.57
CA PHE A 152 14.22 1.42 -2.75
C PHE A 152 15.00 0.78 -3.91
N GLN A 153 16.14 1.35 -4.26
CA GLN A 153 16.96 0.92 -5.40
C GLN A 153 17.47 -0.52 -5.26
N SER A 154 17.81 -0.95 -4.04
CA SER A 154 18.21 -2.33 -3.77
C SER A 154 17.06 -3.34 -3.85
N ALA A 155 15.80 -2.89 -3.78
CA ALA A 155 14.63 -3.72 -3.95
C ALA A 155 14.11 -3.78 -5.41
N VAL A 156 14.63 -2.94 -6.31
CA VAL A 156 14.26 -2.97 -7.73
C VAL A 156 14.87 -4.20 -8.39
N ILE A 157 14.03 -5.13 -8.82
CA ILE A 157 14.46 -6.36 -9.50
C ILE A 157 14.54 -6.17 -11.01
N GLU A 158 13.55 -5.52 -11.61
CA GLU A 158 13.45 -5.30 -13.05
C GLU A 158 12.98 -3.87 -13.36
N ARG A 159 13.40 -3.35 -14.51
CA ARG A 159 12.91 -2.08 -15.05
C ARG A 159 12.39 -2.29 -16.47
N TRP A 160 11.08 -2.13 -16.63
CA TRP A 160 10.45 -2.21 -17.94
C TRP A 160 10.35 -0.82 -18.56
N ARG A 161 11.16 -0.57 -19.60
CA ARG A 161 11.18 0.68 -20.38
C ARG A 161 11.35 0.38 -21.87
N GLY A 162 10.61 1.11 -22.72
CA GLY A 162 10.70 0.99 -24.17
C GLY A 162 10.33 -0.42 -24.65
N VAL A 163 11.25 -1.08 -25.35
CA VAL A 163 11.07 -2.45 -25.87
C VAL A 163 11.13 -3.53 -24.79
N HIS A 164 11.72 -3.23 -23.64
CA HIS A 164 11.74 -4.12 -22.48
C HIS A 164 10.45 -3.91 -21.70
N ALA A 165 9.49 -4.83 -21.86
CA ALA A 165 8.19 -4.78 -21.20
C ALA A 165 7.98 -6.01 -20.31
N LEU A 166 7.04 -5.89 -19.35
CA LEU A 166 6.63 -7.03 -18.51
C LEU A 166 6.11 -8.19 -19.37
N ILE A 167 5.34 -7.87 -20.42
CA ILE A 167 4.95 -8.83 -21.46
C ILE A 167 6.00 -8.75 -22.57
N PRO A 168 6.80 -9.81 -22.78
CA PRO A 168 7.80 -9.83 -23.84
C PRO A 168 7.16 -9.65 -25.23
N GLN A 169 7.81 -8.90 -26.12
CA GLN A 169 7.27 -8.62 -27.46
C GLN A 169 7.13 -9.89 -28.31
N ASP A 170 8.05 -10.85 -28.14
CA ASP A 170 8.03 -12.15 -28.81
C ASP A 170 6.81 -13.01 -28.44
N TRP A 171 6.13 -12.73 -27.32
CA TRP A 171 4.87 -13.39 -26.98
C TRP A 171 3.69 -12.91 -27.84
N LEU A 172 3.78 -11.70 -28.39
CA LEU A 172 2.76 -11.13 -29.27
C LEU A 172 2.92 -11.61 -30.72
N GLU A 173 4.10 -12.14 -31.07
CA GLU A 173 4.46 -12.62 -32.41
C GLU A 173 4.03 -14.07 -32.67
N LEU A 174 3.23 -14.67 -31.79
CA LEU A 174 2.59 -15.96 -32.05
C LEU A 174 1.52 -15.79 -33.15
N GLU A 175 1.94 -15.82 -34.42
CA GLU A 175 1.01 -16.11 -35.52
C GLU A 175 0.50 -17.55 -35.40
N PRO A 176 -0.80 -17.81 -35.68
CA PRO A 176 -1.42 -19.12 -35.57
C PRO A 176 -0.88 -20.17 -36.56
#